data_AF-A0A959YGB2-F1
#
_entry.id   AF-A0A959YGB2-F1
#
_cell.length_a   1.000
_cell.length_b   1.000
_cell.length_c   1.000
_cell.angle_alpha   90.00
_cell.angle_beta   90.00
_cell.angle_gamma   90.00
#
_symmetry.space_group_name_H-M   'P 1'
#
loop_
_entity.id
_entity.type
_entity.pdbx_description
1 polymer ?
#
loop_
_entity_poly.entity_id
_entity_poly.type
_entity_poly.pdbx_seq_one_letter_code
_entity_poly.pdbx_strand_id
1 'polypeptide(L)'
;GAYGADLAYRTIHGDGQGAMKSLKAVESLSAQLEMTNAFDKALMERFKAHVDQEDSLLRLSGEAFQSADQYLKANDRNDLSALILAGGWIETLHLSVISATSSQDKGLMDRIGSQGRALKDLVSLLEEGDKDGSCAALCADLRDLGVVYQGIATTYTYEEPVTTVKDKTTYINSRSTVEIDMEQVAAISDRVAVMRNKHFN
;
A
#
# COMPACT_ATOMS: atom_id res chain seq x y z
N GLY A 1 -8.63 -2.99 -1.59
CA GLY A 1 -7.46 -2.32 -0.99
C GLY A 1 -6.96 -3.06 0.23
N ALA A 2 -7.55 -2.79 1.41
CA ALA A 2 -7.04 -3.26 2.71
C ALA A 2 -6.80 -4.77 2.79
N TYR A 3 -7.79 -5.62 2.47
CA TYR A 3 -7.59 -7.08 2.44
C TYR A 3 -6.48 -7.54 1.49
N GLY A 4 -6.20 -6.74 0.46
CA GLY A 4 -5.11 -7.03 -0.45
C GLY A 4 -3.72 -6.77 0.16
N ALA A 5 -3.60 -5.69 0.93
CA ALA A 5 -2.39 -5.42 1.70
C ALA A 5 -2.18 -6.48 2.80
N ASP A 6 -3.24 -6.88 3.49
CA ASP A 6 -3.22 -7.95 4.50
C ASP A 6 -2.85 -9.31 3.87
N LEU A 7 -3.37 -9.61 2.68
CA LEU A 7 -2.95 -10.78 1.89
C LEU A 7 -1.44 -10.77 1.65
N ALA A 8 -0.89 -9.69 1.09
CA ALA A 8 0.54 -9.57 0.80
C ALA A 8 1.40 -9.67 2.07
N TYR A 9 0.98 -9.00 3.15
CA TYR A 9 1.67 -9.02 4.43
C TYR A 9 1.75 -10.43 5.00
N ARG A 10 0.61 -11.15 5.05
CA ARG A 10 0.57 -12.52 5.58
C ARG A 10 1.37 -13.50 4.74
N THR A 11 1.34 -13.33 3.42
CA THR A 11 2.17 -14.12 2.51
C THR A 11 3.65 -13.99 2.85
N ILE A 12 4.18 -12.78 3.00
CA ILE A 12 5.60 -12.52 3.33
C ILE A 12 5.98 -13.01 4.73
N HIS A 13 5.01 -13.17 5.63
CA HIS A 13 5.24 -13.69 6.99
C HIS A 13 4.96 -15.20 7.11
N GLY A 14 4.76 -15.90 5.99
CA GLY A 14 4.52 -17.34 5.98
C GLY A 14 3.17 -17.77 6.57
N ASP A 15 2.21 -16.85 6.78
CA ASP A 15 0.86 -17.16 7.24
C ASP A 15 -0.05 -17.51 6.05
N GLY A 16 0.18 -18.68 5.45
CA GLY A 16 -0.59 -19.16 4.31
C GLY A 16 -2.10 -19.30 4.58
N GLN A 17 -2.48 -19.72 5.79
CA GLN A 17 -3.90 -19.85 6.17
C GLN A 17 -4.57 -18.49 6.31
N GLY A 18 -3.90 -17.52 6.93
CA GLY A 18 -4.39 -16.16 7.01
C GLY A 18 -4.44 -15.48 5.64
N ALA A 19 -3.44 -15.71 4.79
CA ALA A 19 -3.44 -15.25 3.40
C ALA A 19 -4.65 -15.80 2.63
N MET A 20 -4.97 -17.09 2.79
CA MET A 20 -6.17 -17.70 2.21
C MET A 20 -7.48 -17.04 2.67
N LYS A 21 -7.57 -16.64 3.95
CA LYS A 21 -8.74 -15.91 4.47
C LYS A 21 -8.87 -14.53 3.81
N SER A 22 -7.77 -13.80 3.70
CA SER A 22 -7.76 -12.47 3.08
C SER A 22 -8.09 -12.55 1.58
N LEU A 23 -7.57 -13.58 0.88
CA LEU A 23 -7.90 -13.84 -0.52
C LEU A 23 -9.39 -14.11 -0.73
N LYS A 24 -10.04 -14.90 0.14
CA LYS A 24 -11.50 -15.12 0.07
C LYS A 24 -12.31 -13.83 0.28
N ALA A 25 -11.85 -12.94 1.16
CA ALA A 25 -12.48 -11.63 1.34
C ALA A 25 -12.33 -10.77 0.08
N VAL A 26 -11.14 -10.79 -0.55
CA VAL A 26 -10.91 -10.12 -1.83
C VAL A 26 -11.78 -10.68 -2.95
N GLU A 27 -11.92 -12.00 -3.07
CA GLU A 27 -12.82 -12.66 -4.03
C GLU A 27 -14.27 -12.17 -3.84
N SER A 28 -14.78 -12.23 -2.61
CA SER A 28 -16.16 -11.83 -2.29
C SER A 28 -16.43 -10.36 -2.61
N LEU A 29 -15.52 -9.45 -2.23
CA LEU A 29 -15.64 -8.03 -2.54
C LEU A 29 -15.52 -7.77 -4.05
N SER A 30 -14.62 -8.47 -4.73
CA SER A 30 -14.46 -8.34 -6.18
C SER A 30 -15.72 -8.76 -6.93
N ALA A 31 -16.41 -9.81 -6.46
CA ALA A 31 -17.70 -10.20 -7.02
C ALA A 31 -18.78 -9.11 -6.82
N GLN A 32 -18.83 -8.47 -5.64
CA GLN A 32 -19.76 -7.36 -5.36
C GLN A 32 -19.46 -6.11 -6.20
N LEU A 33 -18.17 -5.89 -6.51
CA LEU A 33 -17.71 -4.81 -7.37
C LEU A 33 -17.77 -5.19 -8.86
N GLU A 34 -18.34 -6.33 -9.22
CA GLU A 34 -18.44 -6.86 -10.60
C GLU A 34 -17.07 -7.05 -11.29
N MET A 35 -16.00 -7.24 -10.51
CA MET A 35 -14.62 -7.50 -10.95
C MET A 35 -14.30 -9.00 -11.04
N THR A 36 -15.30 -9.84 -11.30
CA THR A 36 -15.28 -11.29 -11.06
C THR A 36 -14.17 -12.06 -11.81
N ASN A 37 -13.64 -11.49 -12.90
CA ASN A 37 -12.56 -12.12 -13.68
C ASN A 37 -11.16 -11.92 -13.07
N ALA A 38 -10.98 -10.98 -12.14
CA ALA A 38 -9.66 -10.69 -11.57
C ALA A 38 -9.23 -11.68 -10.48
N PHE A 39 -10.20 -12.30 -9.79
CA PHE A 39 -10.00 -13.24 -8.68
C PHE A 39 -10.82 -14.50 -8.90
N ASP A 40 -10.54 -15.19 -10.01
CA ASP A 40 -11.32 -16.35 -10.42
C ASP A 40 -11.04 -17.62 -9.60
N LYS A 41 -11.88 -18.63 -9.80
CA LYS A 41 -11.74 -19.93 -9.13
C LYS A 41 -10.40 -20.59 -9.44
N ALA A 42 -9.82 -20.36 -10.62
CA ALA A 42 -8.53 -20.96 -11.00
C ALA A 42 -7.39 -20.39 -10.16
N LEU A 43 -7.36 -19.08 -9.93
CA LEU A 43 -6.44 -18.43 -9.01
C LEU A 43 -6.61 -18.98 -7.59
N MET A 44 -7.84 -19.13 -7.11
CA MET A 44 -8.12 -19.67 -5.77
C MET A 44 -7.58 -21.09 -5.60
N GLU A 45 -7.76 -21.96 -6.59
CA GLU A 45 -7.23 -23.34 -6.54
C GLU A 45 -5.69 -23.37 -6.60
N ARG A 46 -5.07 -22.52 -7.44
CA ARG A 46 -3.60 -22.36 -7.45
C ARG A 46 -3.09 -21.90 -6.09
N PHE A 47 -3.75 -20.93 -5.46
CA PHE A 47 -3.34 -20.42 -4.15
C PHE A 47 -3.45 -21.51 -3.07
N LYS A 48 -4.53 -22.31 -3.08
CA LYS A 48 -4.71 -23.45 -2.15
C LYS A 48 -3.62 -24.51 -2.32
N ALA A 49 -3.28 -24.84 -3.57
CA ALA A 49 -2.26 -25.85 -3.87
C ALA A 49 -0.85 -25.44 -3.40
N HIS A 50 -0.61 -24.15 -3.23
CA HIS A 50 0.68 -23.57 -2.87
C HIS A 50 0.65 -22.82 -1.52
N VAL A 51 -0.31 -23.12 -0.65
CA VAL A 51 -0.54 -22.38 0.61
C VAL A 51 0.67 -22.38 1.56
N ASP A 52 1.52 -23.40 1.48
CA ASP A 52 2.74 -23.53 2.28
C ASP A 52 4.01 -23.05 1.55
N GLN A 53 3.87 -22.39 0.40
CA GLN A 53 4.98 -21.91 -0.44
C GLN A 53 4.94 -20.39 -0.61
N GLU A 54 5.68 -19.69 0.25
CA GLU A 54 5.74 -18.22 0.28
C GLU A 54 6.00 -17.58 -1.09
N ASP A 55 7.05 -18.01 -1.79
CA ASP A 55 7.40 -17.47 -3.12
C ASP A 55 6.25 -17.63 -4.14
N SER A 56 5.60 -18.80 -4.10
CA SER A 56 4.45 -19.09 -4.95
C SER A 56 3.28 -18.18 -4.60
N LEU A 57 2.98 -18.00 -3.31
CA LEU A 57 1.92 -17.12 -2.85
C LEU A 57 2.19 -15.65 -3.20
N LEU A 58 3.45 -15.19 -3.10
CA LEU A 58 3.82 -13.82 -3.42
C LEU A 58 3.62 -13.55 -4.92
N ARG A 59 4.07 -14.47 -5.77
CA ARG A 59 3.86 -14.39 -7.22
C ARG A 59 2.36 -14.39 -7.57
N LEU A 60 1.58 -15.30 -6.99
CA LEU A 60 0.15 -15.40 -7.25
C LEU A 60 -0.61 -14.15 -6.78
N SER A 61 -0.24 -13.59 -5.64
CA SER A 61 -0.81 -12.33 -5.14
C SER A 61 -0.52 -11.18 -6.10
N GLY A 62 0.72 -11.09 -6.60
CA GLY A 62 1.11 -10.09 -7.61
C GLY A 62 0.33 -10.22 -8.93
N GLU A 63 0.18 -11.44 -9.44
CA GLU A 63 -0.66 -11.73 -10.63
C GLU A 63 -2.09 -11.25 -10.43
N ALA A 64 -2.67 -11.50 -9.26
CA ALA A 64 -4.04 -11.12 -8.94
C ALA A 64 -4.23 -9.60 -8.89
N PHE A 65 -3.32 -8.87 -8.23
CA PHE A 65 -3.37 -7.40 -8.19
C PHE A 65 -3.19 -6.78 -9.56
N GLN A 66 -2.26 -7.31 -10.36
CA GLN A 66 -2.04 -6.81 -11.71
C GLN A 66 -3.29 -7.01 -12.59
N SER A 67 -3.93 -8.19 -12.50
CA SER A 67 -5.18 -8.47 -13.20
C SER A 67 -6.31 -7.53 -12.77
N ALA A 68 -6.46 -7.29 -11.46
CA ALA A 68 -7.45 -6.37 -10.92
C ALA A 68 -7.23 -4.92 -11.39
N ASP A 69 -5.98 -4.43 -11.35
CA ASP A 69 -5.62 -3.09 -11.82
C ASP A 69 -5.88 -2.93 -13.33
N GLN A 70 -5.49 -3.92 -14.14
CA GLN A 70 -5.76 -3.91 -15.58
C GLN A 70 -7.26 -3.90 -15.88
N TYR A 71 -8.05 -4.70 -15.15
CA TYR A 71 -9.50 -4.73 -15.30
C TYR A 71 -10.12 -3.36 -14.99
N LEU A 72 -9.74 -2.71 -13.89
CA LEU A 72 -10.27 -1.40 -13.52
C LEU A 72 -9.97 -0.33 -14.57
N LYS A 73 -8.71 -0.30 -15.06
CA LYS A 73 -8.27 0.65 -16.09
C LYS A 73 -8.96 0.42 -17.42
N ALA A 74 -9.11 -0.83 -17.85
CA ALA A 74 -9.76 -1.18 -19.11
C ALA A 74 -11.26 -0.85 -19.13
N ASN A 75 -11.88 -0.67 -17.96
CA ASN A 75 -13.30 -0.35 -17.81
C ASN A 75 -13.52 1.09 -17.31
N ASP A 76 -12.52 1.97 -17.40
CA ASP A 76 -12.60 3.38 -16.99
C ASP A 76 -13.01 3.61 -15.51
N ARG A 77 -12.77 2.63 -14.64
CA ARG A 77 -13.11 2.67 -13.20
C ARG A 77 -11.96 3.26 -12.37
N ASN A 78 -11.47 4.42 -12.79
CA ASN A 78 -10.32 5.08 -12.16
C ASN A 78 -10.65 5.58 -10.75
N ASP A 79 -11.89 5.96 -10.50
CA ASP A 79 -12.45 6.32 -9.18
C ASP A 79 -12.36 5.14 -8.19
N LEU A 80 -12.84 3.95 -8.59
CA LEU A 80 -12.73 2.75 -7.77
C LEU A 80 -11.26 2.34 -7.59
N SER A 81 -10.44 2.47 -8.63
CA SER A 81 -9.01 2.17 -8.55
C SER A 81 -8.30 3.04 -7.51
N ALA A 82 -8.61 4.34 -7.48
CA ALA A 82 -8.08 5.26 -6.47
C ALA A 82 -8.50 4.86 -5.05
N LEU A 83 -9.77 4.47 -4.84
CA LEU A 83 -10.26 3.97 -3.55
C LEU A 83 -9.59 2.66 -3.12
N ILE A 84 -9.39 1.73 -4.07
CA ILE A 84 -8.70 0.47 -3.82
C ILE A 84 -7.24 0.74 -3.42
N LEU A 85 -6.56 1.66 -4.12
CA LEU A 85 -5.21 2.09 -3.82
C LEU A 85 -5.14 2.74 -2.43
N ALA A 86 -6.06 3.64 -2.10
CA ALA A 86 -6.14 4.27 -0.79
C ALA A 86 -6.31 3.25 0.33
N GLY A 87 -7.24 2.31 0.16
CA GLY A 87 -7.44 1.23 1.13
C GLY A 87 -6.20 0.35 1.30
N GLY A 88 -5.46 0.07 0.22
CA GLY A 88 -4.21 -0.67 0.28
C GLY A 88 -3.12 0.11 1.00
N TRP A 89 -2.94 1.39 0.66
CA TRP A 89 -1.94 2.27 1.26
C TRP A 89 -2.15 2.44 2.76
N ILE A 90 -3.40 2.67 3.20
CA ILE A 90 -3.74 2.83 4.62
C ILE A 90 -3.41 1.55 5.40
N GLU A 91 -3.79 0.38 4.90
CA GLU A 91 -3.52 -0.89 5.59
C GLU A 91 -2.02 -1.22 5.60
N THR A 92 -1.32 -1.02 4.48
CA THR A 92 0.14 -1.21 4.44
C THR A 92 0.85 -0.27 5.41
N LEU A 93 0.43 0.99 5.50
CA LEU A 93 0.99 1.94 6.45
C LEU A 93 0.71 1.48 7.89
N HIS A 94 -0.51 1.04 8.21
CA HIS A 94 -0.89 0.52 9.52
C HIS A 94 -0.02 -0.67 9.95
N LEU A 95 0.17 -1.64 9.06
CA LEU A 95 1.01 -2.81 9.33
C LEU A 95 2.48 -2.41 9.50
N SER A 96 2.95 -1.45 8.71
CA SER A 96 4.32 -0.94 8.79
C SER A 96 4.60 -0.23 10.11
N VAL A 97 3.69 0.64 10.57
CA VAL A 97 3.87 1.38 11.84
C VAL A 97 3.79 0.47 13.06
N ILE A 98 2.92 -0.55 13.06
CA ILE A 98 2.89 -1.57 14.13
C ILE A 98 4.21 -2.33 14.19
N SER A 99 4.72 -2.75 13.02
CA SER A 99 6.00 -3.45 12.92
C SER A 99 7.16 -2.56 13.38
N ALA A 100 7.19 -1.29 12.97
CA ALA A 100 8.20 -0.31 13.40
C ALA A 100 8.15 -0.05 14.91
N THR A 101 6.95 0.05 15.50
CA THR A 101 6.76 0.26 16.94
C THR A 101 7.30 -0.93 17.75
N SER A 102 7.16 -2.14 17.21
CA SER A 102 7.60 -3.38 17.88
C SER A 102 9.10 -3.65 17.71
N SER A 103 9.65 -3.37 16.52
CA SER A 103 11.04 -3.68 16.17
C SER A 103 12.02 -2.53 16.45
N GLN A 104 11.55 -1.28 16.45
CA GLN A 104 12.37 -0.06 16.42
C GLN A 104 13.39 -0.06 15.26
N ASP A 105 13.05 -0.73 14.15
CA ASP A 105 13.91 -0.77 12.96
C ASP A 105 13.98 0.62 12.31
N LYS A 106 15.17 1.24 12.34
CA LYS A 106 15.39 2.59 11.80
C LYS A 106 15.13 2.68 10.29
N GLY A 107 15.44 1.64 9.53
CA GLY A 107 15.20 1.61 8.09
C GLY A 107 13.71 1.61 7.76
N LEU A 108 12.91 0.86 8.52
CA LEU A 108 11.46 0.86 8.42
C LEU A 108 10.85 2.20 8.85
N MET A 109 11.34 2.78 9.95
CA MET A 109 10.93 4.11 10.39
C MET A 109 11.18 5.17 9.31
N ASP A 110 12.39 5.21 8.74
CA ASP A 110 12.74 6.15 7.67
C ASP A 110 11.85 5.93 6.43
N ARG A 111 11.51 4.67 6.13
CA ARG A 111 10.60 4.33 5.03
C ARG A 111 9.19 4.84 5.29
N ILE A 112 8.69 4.73 6.51
CA ILE A 112 7.40 5.29 6.95
C ILE A 112 7.44 6.82 6.82
N GLY A 113 8.46 7.48 7.36
CA GLY A 113 8.59 8.94 7.27
C GLY A 113 8.66 9.47 5.84
N SER A 114 9.20 8.68 4.90
CA SER A 114 9.26 9.05 3.47
C SER A 114 7.90 9.03 2.75
N GLN A 115 6.83 8.53 3.37
CA GLN A 115 5.52 8.38 2.72
C GLN A 115 4.74 9.68 2.55
N GLY A 116 5.21 10.81 3.09
CA GLY A 116 4.49 12.09 3.02
C GLY A 116 4.17 12.55 1.59
N ARG A 117 5.08 12.32 0.63
CA ARG A 117 4.80 12.63 -0.79
C ARG A 117 3.76 11.69 -1.39
N ALA A 118 3.87 10.39 -1.11
CA ALA A 118 2.91 9.39 -1.60
C ALA A 118 1.49 9.67 -1.06
N LEU A 119 1.37 10.11 0.19
CA LEU A 119 0.10 10.53 0.78
C LEU A 119 -0.50 11.74 0.02
N LYS A 120 0.31 12.75 -0.28
CA LYS A 120 -0.15 13.92 -1.06
C LYS A 120 -0.63 13.52 -2.46
N ASP A 121 0.13 12.67 -3.14
CA ASP A 121 -0.20 12.19 -4.47
C ASP A 121 -1.50 11.35 -4.42
N LEU A 122 -1.69 10.54 -3.38
CA LEU A 122 -2.91 9.77 -3.14
C LEU A 122 -4.15 10.65 -2.91
N VAL A 123 -4.04 11.68 -2.08
CA VAL A 123 -5.14 12.64 -1.85
C VAL A 123 -5.53 13.34 -3.15
N SER A 124 -4.55 13.77 -3.93
CA SER A 124 -4.79 14.43 -5.22
C SER A 124 -5.52 13.51 -6.19
N LEU A 125 -5.09 12.23 -6.27
CA LEU A 125 -5.73 11.23 -7.12
C LEU A 125 -7.18 10.94 -6.71
N LEU A 126 -7.47 10.86 -5.40
CA LEU A 126 -8.82 10.65 -4.90
C LEU A 126 -9.73 11.83 -5.23
N GLU A 127 -9.26 13.06 -5.01
CA GLU A 127 -10.02 14.28 -5.31
C GLU A 127 -10.32 14.45 -6.80
N GLU A 128 -9.39 14.06 -7.68
CA GLU A 128 -9.63 14.06 -9.13
C GLU A 128 -10.75 13.08 -9.54
N GLY A 129 -10.90 11.97 -8.81
CA GLY A 129 -11.94 10.97 -9.02
C GLY A 129 -13.29 11.26 -8.33
N ASP A 130 -13.31 12.12 -7.30
CA ASP A 130 -14.43 12.35 -6.39
C ASP A 130 -15.53 13.25 -6.96
N LYS A 131 -16.19 12.80 -8.03
CA LYS A 131 -17.22 13.61 -8.72
C LYS A 131 -18.48 13.85 -7.89
N ASP A 132 -18.79 12.96 -6.95
CA ASP A 132 -20.00 12.97 -6.13
C ASP A 132 -19.76 13.31 -4.65
N GLY A 133 -18.51 13.53 -4.26
CA GLY A 133 -18.15 13.83 -2.88
C GLY A 133 -18.15 12.60 -1.95
N SER A 134 -18.24 11.39 -2.50
CA SER A 134 -18.31 10.14 -1.75
C SER A 134 -17.06 9.87 -0.91
N CYS A 135 -15.88 10.36 -1.33
CA CYS A 135 -14.63 10.18 -0.59
C CYS A 135 -14.16 11.42 0.18
N ALA A 136 -14.96 12.49 0.24
CA ALA A 136 -14.61 13.74 0.93
C ALA A 136 -14.19 13.54 2.40
N ALA A 137 -14.87 12.65 3.13
CA ALA A 137 -14.52 12.33 4.51
C ALA A 137 -13.17 11.60 4.63
N LEU A 138 -12.85 10.71 3.69
CA LEU A 138 -11.57 10.01 3.63
C LEU A 138 -10.44 10.97 3.26
N CYS A 139 -10.65 11.83 2.27
CA CYS A 139 -9.70 12.88 1.88
C CYS A 139 -9.39 13.81 3.05
N ALA A 140 -10.39 14.21 3.84
CA ALA A 140 -10.19 15.03 5.03
C ALA A 140 -9.28 14.34 6.08
N ASP A 141 -9.53 13.05 6.36
CA ASP A 141 -8.72 12.29 7.32
C ASP A 141 -7.28 12.07 6.80
N LEU A 142 -7.10 11.82 5.51
CA LEU A 142 -5.79 11.70 4.85
C LEU A 142 -5.01 13.02 4.87
N ARG A 143 -5.68 14.16 4.64
CA ARG A 143 -5.06 15.49 4.75
C ARG A 143 -4.60 15.80 6.17
N ASP A 144 -5.39 15.39 7.16
CA ASP A 144 -5.00 15.56 8.56
C ASP A 144 -3.77 14.71 8.91
N LEU A 145 -3.71 13.45 8.45
CA LEU A 145 -2.47 12.66 8.52
C LEU A 145 -1.30 13.38 7.84
N GLY A 146 -1.56 14.09 6.74
CA GLY A 146 -0.58 14.92 6.04
C GLY A 146 0.02 16.04 6.90
N VAL A 147 -0.70 16.55 7.91
CA VAL A 147 -0.18 17.54 8.87
C VAL A 147 0.92 16.92 9.73
N VAL A 148 0.78 15.65 10.14
CA VAL A 148 1.83 14.93 10.88
C VAL A 148 3.10 14.80 10.03
N TYR A 149 2.94 14.48 8.74
CA TYR A 149 4.07 14.36 7.81
C TYR A 149 4.79 15.69 7.52
N GLN A 150 4.13 16.85 7.66
CA GLN A 150 4.79 18.15 7.52
C GLN A 150 5.84 18.41 8.61
N GLY A 151 5.71 17.76 9.77
CA GLY A 151 6.68 17.84 10.86
C GLY A 151 7.93 16.99 10.66
N ILE A 152 7.99 16.16 9.61
CA ILE A 152 9.09 15.21 9.37
C ILE A 152 10.14 15.87 8.47
N ALA A 153 11.36 16.02 8.97
CA ALA A 153 12.44 16.62 8.21
C ALA A 153 12.93 15.66 7.12
N THR A 154 12.90 16.12 5.88
CA THR A 154 13.44 15.39 4.73
C THR A 154 14.52 16.23 4.08
N THR A 155 15.72 15.67 3.88
CA THR A 155 16.78 16.34 3.13
C THR A 155 17.07 15.59 1.83
N TYR A 156 17.34 16.35 0.77
CA TYR A 156 17.72 15.82 -0.53
C TYR A 156 19.07 16.43 -0.93
N THR A 157 20.03 15.56 -1.18
CA THR A 157 21.35 15.93 -1.71
C THR A 157 21.44 15.41 -3.12
N TYR A 158 21.47 16.33 -4.08
CA TYR A 158 21.74 16.00 -5.46
C TYR A 158 23.22 15.65 -5.65
N GLU A 159 23.46 14.52 -6.29
CA GLU A 159 24.77 14.14 -6.79
C GLU A 159 24.61 13.64 -8.22
N GLU A 160 25.46 14.13 -9.13
CA GLU A 160 25.41 13.76 -10.55
C GLU A 160 25.56 12.24 -10.71
N PRO A 161 24.74 11.61 -11.56
CA PRO A 161 24.87 10.19 -11.82
C PRO A 161 26.16 9.90 -12.60
N VAL A 162 26.79 8.77 -12.29
CA VAL A 162 28.01 8.34 -12.96
C VAL A 162 27.68 7.15 -13.86
N THR A 163 27.96 7.27 -15.16
CA THR A 163 27.77 6.18 -16.13
C THR A 163 29.09 5.49 -16.42
N THR A 164 29.18 4.21 -16.07
CA THR A 164 30.29 3.37 -16.49
C THR A 164 29.97 2.74 -17.83
N VAL A 165 30.47 3.34 -18.93
CA VAL A 165 30.20 2.90 -20.31
C VAL A 165 30.57 1.44 -20.55
N LYS A 166 31.66 0.97 -19.92
CA LYS A 166 32.14 -0.42 -20.02
C LYS A 166 31.13 -1.43 -19.47
N ASP A 167 30.47 -1.09 -18.38
CA ASP A 167 29.54 -1.97 -17.66
C ASP A 167 28.07 -1.67 -18.02
N LYS A 168 27.84 -0.72 -18.93
CA LYS A 168 26.50 -0.21 -19.32
C LYS A 168 25.61 0.10 -18.11
N THR A 169 26.22 0.52 -17.01
CA THR A 169 25.55 0.77 -15.72
C THR A 169 25.62 2.26 -15.40
N THR A 170 24.49 2.83 -14.96
CA THR A 170 24.43 4.20 -14.46
C THR A 170 24.15 4.16 -12.96
N TYR A 171 25.04 4.76 -12.18
CA TYR A 171 24.91 4.90 -10.73
C TYR A 171 24.19 6.21 -10.40
N ILE A 172 23.05 6.11 -9.71
CA ILE A 172 22.32 7.28 -9.21
C ILE A 172 22.85 7.56 -7.81
N ASN A 173 23.56 8.68 -7.65
CA ASN A 173 24.26 9.02 -6.41
C ASN A 173 23.45 9.94 -5.49
N SER A 174 22.39 10.56 -6.00
CA SER A 174 21.53 11.46 -5.20
C SER A 174 20.94 10.73 -4.00
N ARG A 175 20.92 11.39 -2.84
CA ARG A 175 20.47 10.81 -1.57
C ARG A 175 19.32 11.61 -0.99
N SER A 176 18.26 10.90 -0.56
CA SER A 176 17.23 11.46 0.30
C SER A 176 17.36 10.84 1.69
N THR A 177 17.38 11.65 2.75
CA THR A 177 17.29 11.17 4.13
C THR A 177 16.04 11.71 4.79
N VAL A 178 15.49 10.92 5.71
CA VAL A 178 14.33 11.27 6.51
C VAL A 178 14.73 11.19 7.97
N GLU A 179 14.50 12.28 8.70
CA GLU A 179 14.68 12.32 10.14
C GLU A 179 13.31 12.20 10.79
N ILE A 180 13.04 10.98 11.26
CA ILE A 180 11.84 10.62 11.99
C ILE A 180 12.20 9.97 13.33
N ASP A 181 11.50 10.37 14.38
CA ASP A 181 11.60 9.81 15.72
C ASP A 181 10.41 8.89 16.08
N MET A 182 10.49 8.24 17.25
CA MET A 182 9.45 7.32 17.71
C MET A 182 8.14 8.02 18.08
N GLU A 183 8.17 9.28 18.51
CA GLU A 183 6.98 10.05 18.85
C GLU A 183 6.17 10.35 17.58
N GLN A 184 6.85 10.70 16.49
CA GLN A 184 6.27 10.89 15.18
C GLN A 184 5.71 9.58 14.61
N VAL A 185 6.42 8.45 14.76
CA VAL A 185 5.89 7.13 14.37
C VAL A 185 4.61 6.78 15.15
N ALA A 186 4.59 7.04 16.45
CA ALA A 186 3.41 6.81 17.29
C ALA A 186 2.23 7.71 16.86
N ALA A 187 2.48 8.99 16.57
CA ALA A 187 1.46 9.92 16.07
C ALA A 187 0.86 9.46 14.73
N ILE A 188 1.69 8.97 13.80
CA ILE A 188 1.23 8.35 12.54
C ILE A 188 0.39 7.11 12.86
N SER A 189 0.86 6.25 13.76
CA SER A 189 0.16 5.01 14.15
C SER A 189 -1.25 5.29 14.67
N ASP A 190 -1.39 6.24 15.61
CA ASP A 190 -2.68 6.61 16.19
C ASP A 190 -3.64 7.14 15.12
N ARG A 191 -3.15 8.02 14.24
CA ARG A 191 -3.99 8.62 13.21
C ARG A 191 -4.43 7.62 12.16
N VAL A 192 -3.52 6.72 11.76
CA VAL A 192 -3.84 5.63 10.82
C VAL A 192 -4.81 4.64 11.45
N ALA A 193 -4.66 4.29 12.72
CA ALA A 193 -5.58 3.39 13.41
C ALA A 193 -7.01 3.97 13.51
N VAL A 194 -7.14 5.25 13.85
CA VAL A 194 -8.44 5.95 13.88
C VAL A 194 -9.07 5.96 12.49
N MET A 195 -8.31 6.34 11.45
CA MET A 195 -8.78 6.37 10.07
C MET A 195 -9.22 4.98 9.59
N ARG A 196 -8.41 3.95 9.85
CA ARG A 196 -8.72 2.55 9.50
C ARG A 196 -10.03 2.10 10.13
N ASN A 197 -10.22 2.37 11.43
CA ASN A 197 -11.42 1.97 12.15
C ASN A 197 -12.67 2.72 11.69
N LYS A 198 -12.53 3.95 11.20
CA LYS A 198 -13.66 4.76 10.71
C LYS A 198 -14.12 4.33 9.32
N HIS A 199 -13.20 3.93 8.44
CA HIS A 199 -13.49 3.67 7.02
C HIS A 199 -13.59 2.20 6.65
N PHE A 200 -12.99 1.28 7.42
CA PHE A 200 -12.95 -0.15 7.07
C PHE A 200 -13.67 -1.08 8.06
N ASN A 201 -13.97 -0.63 9.27
CA ASN A 201 -14.65 -1.39 10.32
C ASN A 201 -16.02 -0.78 10.64
#